data_AF-A0A0Q6BHX9-F1
#
_entry.id   AF-A0A0Q6BHX9-F1
#
_cell.length_a   1.000
_cell.length_b   1.000
_cell.length_c   1.000
_cell.angle_alpha   90.00
_cell.angle_beta   90.00
_cell.angle_gamma   90.00
#
_symmetry.space_group_name_H-M   'P 1'
#
loop_
_entity.id
_entity.type
_entity.pdbx_description
1 polymer ?
#
loop_
_entity_poly.entity_id
_entity_poly.type
_entity_poly.pdbx_seq_one_letter_code
_entity_poly.pdbx_strand_id
1 'polypeptide(L)'
;MEMADLLVVLVTGFVVIAAATLVGPRLGVAAPLLLVAVGVAASFLPVFAAIEIDPELILAGVLPPLLYSSAVSMPAMNFRREFGAISGLSVVLVVATALLLGVFFQLVLPDLGFAWGVALGAVISPTDAVATSIVKQTSVSKRVVAMLDGESLLNDATALVLLRTAIVATAASFSFWGALGTFAYSVVVALVIGLVVGWANLAVRRRVTDSTVNTVISFAVPFVASLPASAVGASGLVAAVVAGLVTGVRAPRVLSPQNRLSDTQNWRTVELVLEGAVFLTMGLQIKSIVTDVQEDHSGVVPALLIALGALALTIVVRAAYVAPLLRFLSARARHAEAMQPRVQSMQDRIESEGAGGSFAEMNRRARSDPRQLEAGVRAGSGSGDTAGGAVGDPADVASTGRSPRARTPRSPRRVEPRTRSGRDRSPRTPSQRTLDQFTRRVTQGLADIEYFLRQPLGWRDGTAVVWAGMRGAVTVAAAQTLPEDTPQRPVLVLIAFAVAALSLLLQGGTIGPLLRRLSPPVDEAAEHAQNESERTKIFELMRTSADTVPGPDPRTVDRSKEGFDASVAHTLAMLAAQREALLDARDNGLFDADVLADALTNLDASEIAIELRGRLAD
;
A
#
# COMPACT_ATOMS: atom_id res chain seq x y z
N MET A 1 -5.32 -16.59 37.97
CA MET A 1 -6.17 -17.59 37.31
C MET A 1 -5.51 -18.94 37.43
N GLU A 2 -6.26 -19.98 37.79
CA GLU A 2 -5.78 -21.34 37.62
C GLU A 2 -5.65 -21.65 36.11
N MET A 3 -4.80 -22.61 35.72
CA MET A 3 -4.61 -22.99 34.31
C MET A 3 -5.94 -23.39 33.63
N ALA A 4 -6.86 -23.99 34.39
CA ALA A 4 -8.18 -24.36 33.91
C ALA A 4 -9.02 -23.14 33.52
N ASP A 5 -9.00 -22.07 34.33
CA ASP A 5 -9.74 -20.83 34.03
C ASP A 5 -9.23 -20.19 32.75
N LEU A 6 -7.90 -20.13 32.58
CA LEU A 6 -7.28 -19.58 31.37
C LEU A 6 -7.71 -20.36 30.12
N LEU A 7 -7.74 -21.69 30.20
CA LEU A 7 -8.21 -22.54 29.10
C LEU A 7 -9.69 -22.31 28.78
N VAL A 8 -10.55 -22.16 29.81
CA VAL A 8 -11.98 -21.86 29.61
C VAL A 8 -12.17 -20.50 28.95
N VAL A 9 -11.42 -19.48 29.35
CA VAL A 9 -11.45 -18.14 28.74
C VAL A 9 -11.03 -18.21 27.28
N LEU A 10 -9.93 -18.92 26.99
CA LEU A 10 -9.38 -19.03 25.64
C LEU A 10 -10.31 -19.82 24.70
N VAL A 11 -10.88 -20.95 25.15
CA VAL A 11 -11.86 -21.73 24.39
C VAL A 11 -13.14 -20.93 24.17
N THR A 12 -13.66 -20.27 25.20
CA THR A 12 -14.83 -19.39 25.08
C THR A 12 -14.56 -18.26 24.08
N GLY A 13 -13.37 -17.66 24.13
CA GLY A 13 -12.93 -16.64 23.19
C GLY A 13 -13.00 -17.11 21.73
N PHE A 14 -12.46 -18.30 21.43
CA PHE A 14 -12.56 -18.89 20.08
C PHE A 14 -14.01 -19.10 19.63
N VAL A 15 -14.86 -19.64 20.51
CA VAL A 15 -16.28 -19.87 20.20
C VAL A 15 -17.00 -18.55 19.93
N VAL A 16 -16.73 -17.51 20.72
CA VAL A 16 -17.31 -16.18 20.55
C VAL A 16 -16.84 -15.54 19.24
N ILE A 17 -15.55 -15.66 18.89
CA ILE A 17 -15.00 -15.18 17.61
C ILE A 17 -15.68 -15.87 16.43
N ALA A 18 -15.79 -17.20 16.46
CA ALA A 18 -16.47 -17.97 15.42
C ALA A 18 -17.96 -17.58 15.31
N ALA A 19 -18.66 -17.45 16.45
CA ALA A 19 -20.07 -17.08 16.49
C ALA A 19 -20.31 -15.67 15.94
N ALA A 20 -19.49 -14.68 16.34
CA ALA A 20 -19.58 -13.31 15.84
C ALA A 20 -19.37 -13.24 14.33
N THR A 21 -18.45 -14.05 13.80
CA THR A 21 -18.16 -14.13 12.35
C THR A 21 -19.31 -14.74 11.56
N LEU A 22 -20.00 -15.74 12.12
CA LEU A 22 -21.16 -16.38 11.50
C LEU A 22 -22.43 -15.51 11.58
N VAL A 23 -22.58 -14.73 12.66
CA VAL A 23 -23.78 -13.92 12.94
C VAL A 23 -23.69 -12.53 12.30
N GLY A 24 -22.50 -11.93 12.23
CA GLY A 24 -22.26 -10.59 11.69
C GLY A 24 -22.92 -10.33 10.35
N PRO A 25 -22.65 -11.14 9.30
CA PRO A 25 -23.26 -10.96 7.99
C PRO A 25 -24.79 -11.04 8.01
N ARG A 26 -25.39 -11.84 8.92
CA ARG A 26 -26.85 -11.96 9.05
C ARG A 26 -27.48 -10.72 9.67
N LEU A 27 -26.77 -10.04 10.56
CA LEU A 27 -27.21 -8.79 11.19
C LEU A 27 -26.86 -7.56 10.36
N GLY A 28 -26.05 -7.70 9.31
CA GLY A 28 -25.53 -6.58 8.53
C GLY A 28 -24.50 -5.74 9.29
N VAL A 29 -23.82 -6.34 10.28
CA VAL A 29 -22.84 -5.67 11.15
C VAL A 29 -21.50 -6.41 11.06
N ALA A 30 -20.38 -5.68 11.08
CA ALA A 30 -19.04 -6.29 11.02
C ALA A 30 -18.75 -7.12 12.29
N ALA A 31 -18.06 -8.25 12.15
CA ALA A 31 -17.74 -9.14 13.27
C ALA A 31 -16.97 -8.44 14.42
N PRO A 32 -15.98 -7.55 14.15
CA PRO A 32 -15.31 -6.77 15.20
C PRO A 32 -16.26 -5.97 16.11
N LEU A 33 -17.34 -5.41 15.56
CA LEU A 33 -18.34 -4.65 16.32
C LEU A 33 -19.08 -5.54 17.32
N LEU A 34 -19.46 -6.75 16.87
CA LEU A 34 -20.09 -7.72 17.74
C LEU A 34 -19.14 -8.19 18.84
N LEU A 35 -17.85 -8.38 18.52
CA LEU A 35 -16.84 -8.79 19.50
C LEU A 35 -16.59 -7.75 20.57
N VAL A 36 -16.48 -6.48 20.19
CA VAL A 36 -16.39 -5.39 21.17
C VAL A 36 -17.65 -5.36 22.04
N ALA A 37 -18.84 -5.42 21.46
CA ALA A 37 -20.10 -5.41 22.23
C ALA A 37 -20.22 -6.58 23.21
N VAL A 38 -19.86 -7.80 22.77
CA VAL A 38 -19.83 -9.00 23.62
C VAL A 38 -18.77 -8.87 24.70
N GLY A 39 -17.58 -8.35 24.38
CA GLY A 39 -16.54 -8.08 25.36
C GLY A 39 -16.97 -7.07 26.42
N VAL A 40 -17.62 -5.97 26.02
CA VAL A 40 -18.19 -4.97 26.94
C VAL A 40 -19.22 -5.63 27.86
N ALA A 41 -20.15 -6.42 27.32
CA ALA A 41 -21.14 -7.12 28.14
C ALA A 41 -20.48 -8.12 29.11
N ALA A 42 -19.47 -8.87 28.65
CA ALA A 42 -18.73 -9.83 29.45
C ALA A 42 -17.86 -9.16 30.54
N SER A 43 -17.40 -7.92 30.33
CA SER A 43 -16.59 -7.17 31.31
C SER A 43 -17.31 -6.95 32.65
N PHE A 44 -18.64 -6.98 32.66
CA PHE A 44 -19.44 -6.85 33.88
C PHE A 44 -19.45 -8.12 34.74
N LEU A 45 -19.09 -9.28 34.16
CA LEU A 45 -19.02 -10.53 34.90
C LEU A 45 -17.74 -10.56 35.76
N PRO A 46 -17.84 -10.96 37.04
CA PRO A 46 -16.71 -10.92 37.98
C PRO A 46 -15.54 -11.82 37.58
N VAL A 47 -15.79 -12.87 36.79
CA VAL A 47 -14.76 -13.80 36.27
C VAL A 47 -13.72 -13.08 35.40
N PHE A 48 -14.12 -12.02 34.70
CA PHE A 48 -13.25 -11.30 33.76
C PHE A 48 -12.68 -10.00 34.34
N ALA A 49 -12.97 -9.69 35.61
CA ALA A 49 -12.59 -8.41 36.23
C ALA A 49 -11.08 -8.22 36.47
N ALA A 50 -10.27 -9.27 36.32
CA ALA A 50 -8.83 -9.27 36.57
C ALA A 50 -7.97 -9.57 35.31
N ILE A 51 -8.54 -9.52 34.11
CA ILE A 51 -7.79 -9.79 32.87
C ILE A 51 -7.13 -8.50 32.38
N GLU A 52 -5.90 -8.27 32.83
CA GLU A 52 -4.98 -7.31 32.23
C GLU A 52 -4.09 -8.04 31.22
N ILE A 53 -4.07 -7.54 29.98
CA ILE A 53 -3.20 -8.07 28.93
C ILE A 53 -2.02 -7.13 28.81
N ASP A 54 -0.82 -7.69 28.96
CA ASP A 54 0.42 -6.98 28.75
C ASP A 54 0.46 -6.42 27.31
N PRO A 55 0.59 -5.09 27.15
CA PRO A 55 0.68 -4.43 25.84
C PRO A 55 1.80 -4.96 24.97
N GLU A 56 2.91 -5.39 25.57
CA GLU A 56 4.04 -5.96 24.85
C GLU A 56 3.67 -7.26 24.14
N LEU A 57 2.76 -8.06 24.72
CA LEU A 57 2.25 -9.28 24.07
C LEU A 57 1.45 -8.95 22.80
N ILE A 58 0.70 -7.85 22.80
CA ILE A 58 -0.05 -7.44 21.61
C ILE A 58 0.92 -6.93 20.55
N LEU A 59 1.86 -6.06 20.90
CA LEU A 59 2.79 -5.44 19.95
C LEU A 59 3.86 -6.40 19.41
N ALA A 60 4.39 -7.30 20.23
CA ALA A 60 5.42 -8.25 19.83
C ALA A 60 4.84 -9.59 19.37
N GLY A 61 3.68 -9.99 19.90
CA GLY A 61 3.04 -11.27 19.61
C GLY A 61 1.99 -11.21 18.50
N VAL A 62 1.07 -10.25 18.57
CA VAL A 62 -0.14 -10.22 17.73
C VAL A 62 0.04 -9.39 16.45
N LEU A 63 0.65 -8.20 16.57
CA LEU A 63 0.81 -7.29 15.42
C LEU A 63 1.73 -7.83 14.30
N PRO A 64 2.91 -8.42 14.58
CA PRO A 64 3.80 -8.84 13.49
C PRO A 64 3.17 -9.88 12.56
N PRO A 65 2.47 -10.92 13.05
CA PRO A 65 1.70 -11.83 12.21
C PRO A 65 0.61 -11.15 11.38
N LEU A 66 -0.19 -10.25 11.97
CA LEU A 66 -1.26 -9.52 11.27
C LEU A 66 -0.70 -8.65 10.15
N LEU A 67 0.31 -7.83 10.46
CA LEU A 67 0.95 -6.96 9.47
C LEU A 67 1.65 -7.75 8.37
N TYR A 68 2.25 -8.90 8.71
CA TYR A 68 2.82 -9.80 7.71
C TYR A 68 1.75 -10.41 6.80
N SER A 69 0.63 -10.90 7.34
CA SER A 69 -0.44 -11.50 6.52
C SER A 69 -1.11 -10.48 5.61
N SER A 70 -1.36 -9.26 6.10
CA SER A 70 -1.86 -8.16 5.27
C SER A 70 -0.86 -7.80 4.16
N ALA A 71 0.45 -7.79 4.47
CA ALA A 71 1.49 -7.53 3.49
C ALA A 71 1.64 -8.63 2.41
N VAL A 72 1.49 -9.90 2.79
CA VAL A 72 1.56 -11.04 1.86
C VAL A 72 0.35 -11.06 0.92
N SER A 73 -0.84 -10.73 1.43
CA SER A 73 -2.09 -10.74 0.66
C SER A 73 -2.28 -9.50 -0.22
N MET A 74 -1.42 -8.49 -0.07
CA MET A 74 -1.54 -7.22 -0.78
C MET A 74 -1.34 -7.38 -2.30
N PRO A 75 -2.27 -6.90 -3.16
CA PRO A 75 -2.10 -6.93 -4.61
C PRO A 75 -0.93 -6.05 -5.08
N ALA A 76 0.22 -6.67 -5.37
CA ALA A 76 1.47 -5.98 -5.71
C ALA A 76 1.39 -5.03 -6.91
N MET A 77 0.49 -5.29 -7.86
CA MET A 77 0.31 -4.45 -9.05
C MET A 77 -0.40 -3.14 -8.70
N ASN A 78 -1.51 -3.23 -7.96
CA ASN A 78 -2.27 -2.06 -7.52
C ASN A 78 -1.47 -1.23 -6.51
N PHE A 79 -0.75 -1.89 -5.60
CA PHE A 79 0.14 -1.21 -4.65
C PHE A 79 1.20 -0.37 -5.35
N ARG A 80 1.88 -0.93 -6.37
CA ARG A 80 2.91 -0.21 -7.14
C ARG A 80 2.34 1.02 -7.86
N ARG A 81 1.15 0.90 -8.44
CA ARG A 81 0.46 2.01 -9.13
C ARG A 81 0.07 3.15 -8.18
N GLU A 82 -0.35 2.80 -6.96
CA GLU A 82 -0.83 3.77 -5.97
C GLU A 82 0.21 4.12 -4.89
N PHE A 83 1.45 3.68 -5.04
CA PHE A 83 2.51 3.86 -4.03
C PHE A 83 2.67 5.31 -3.56
N GLY A 84 2.53 6.27 -4.48
CA GLY A 84 2.61 7.70 -4.16
C GLY A 84 1.46 8.18 -3.26
N ALA A 85 0.23 7.75 -3.54
CA ALA A 85 -0.94 8.09 -2.72
C ALA A 85 -0.87 7.40 -1.36
N ILE A 86 -0.53 6.10 -1.36
CA ILE A 86 -0.35 5.29 -0.15
C ILE A 86 0.71 5.89 0.76
N SER A 87 1.89 6.25 0.23
CA SER A 87 2.97 6.86 1.02
C SER A 87 2.54 8.20 1.63
N GLY A 88 1.79 9.01 0.88
CA GLY A 88 1.24 10.27 1.37
C GLY A 88 0.23 10.08 2.52
N LEU A 89 -0.69 9.12 2.38
CA LEU A 89 -1.68 8.79 3.41
C LEU A 89 -1.04 8.15 4.65
N SER A 90 -0.01 7.32 4.47
CA SER A 90 0.60 6.55 5.56
C SER A 90 1.65 7.33 6.36
N VAL A 91 2.29 8.32 5.75
CA VAL A 91 3.39 9.06 6.38
C VAL A 91 2.99 10.52 6.62
N VAL A 92 2.69 11.26 5.55
CA VAL A 92 2.44 12.71 5.65
C VAL A 92 1.18 13.00 6.45
N LEU A 93 0.08 12.31 6.14
CA LEU A 93 -1.19 12.47 6.86
C LEU A 93 -1.07 12.02 8.32
N VAL A 94 -0.37 10.92 8.60
CA VAL A 94 -0.16 10.42 9.98
C VAL A 94 0.62 11.44 10.81
N VAL A 95 1.75 11.94 10.30
CA VAL A 95 2.55 12.99 10.96
C VAL A 95 1.72 14.25 11.19
N ALA A 96 1.03 14.73 10.15
CA ALA A 96 0.20 15.93 10.26
C ALA A 96 -0.93 15.75 11.29
N THR A 97 -1.60 14.60 11.30
CA THR A 97 -2.67 14.28 12.24
C THR A 97 -2.16 14.20 13.67
N ALA A 98 -1.01 13.55 13.90
CA ALA A 98 -0.41 13.44 15.23
C ALA A 98 0.00 14.81 15.80
N LEU A 99 0.59 15.68 14.96
CA LEU A 99 0.97 17.04 15.37
C LEU A 99 -0.25 17.93 15.67
N LEU A 100 -1.28 17.88 14.82
CA LEU A 100 -2.52 18.65 15.04
C LEU A 100 -3.29 18.15 16.27
N LEU A 101 -3.33 16.83 16.49
CA LEU A 101 -3.86 16.26 17.72
C LEU A 101 -3.02 16.67 18.93
N GLY A 102 -1.70 16.77 18.80
CA GLY A 102 -0.85 17.26 19.88
C GLY A 102 -1.17 18.70 20.29
N VAL A 103 -1.41 19.58 19.31
CA VAL A 103 -1.91 20.94 19.59
C VAL A 103 -3.29 20.88 20.25
N PHE A 104 -4.20 20.06 19.75
CA PHE A 104 -5.54 19.89 20.33
C PHE A 104 -5.49 19.43 21.80
N PHE A 105 -4.71 18.40 22.11
CA PHE A 105 -4.59 17.89 23.47
C PHE A 105 -3.90 18.88 24.40
N GLN A 106 -2.89 19.61 23.95
CA GLN A 106 -2.28 20.68 24.75
C GLN A 106 -3.29 21.79 25.10
N LEU A 107 -4.22 22.10 24.20
CA LEU A 107 -5.25 23.13 24.44
C LEU A 107 -6.34 22.65 25.39
N VAL A 108 -6.74 21.38 25.31
CA VAL A 108 -7.85 20.84 26.09
C VAL A 108 -7.39 20.27 27.44
N LEU A 109 -6.14 19.81 27.52
CA LEU A 109 -5.46 19.34 28.72
C LEU A 109 -4.23 20.23 28.95
N PRO A 110 -4.37 21.38 29.63
CA PRO A 110 -3.29 22.37 29.77
C PRO A 110 -2.06 21.83 30.52
N ASP A 111 -2.27 20.84 31.39
CA ASP A 111 -1.20 20.16 32.13
C ASP A 111 -0.45 19.14 31.26
N LEU A 112 -0.98 18.82 30.07
CA LEU A 112 -0.37 17.92 29.11
C LEU A 112 0.58 18.72 28.19
N GLY A 113 1.88 18.47 28.33
CA GLY A 113 2.87 19.06 27.43
C GLY A 113 2.66 18.65 25.96
N PHE A 114 3.09 19.50 25.01
CA PHE A 114 2.95 19.26 23.57
C PHE A 114 3.47 17.87 23.15
N ALA A 115 4.61 17.44 23.71
CA ALA A 115 5.20 16.13 23.39
C ALA A 115 4.29 14.96 23.81
N TRP A 116 3.67 15.01 24.99
CA TRP A 116 2.68 14.00 25.40
C TRP A 116 1.40 14.06 24.56
N GLY A 117 0.97 15.27 24.18
CA GLY A 117 -0.12 15.46 23.22
C GLY A 117 0.19 14.81 21.86
N VAL A 118 1.41 14.99 21.34
CA VAL A 118 1.86 14.36 20.08
C VAL A 118 1.98 12.85 20.24
N ALA A 119 2.41 12.34 21.39
CA ALA A 119 2.44 10.92 21.69
C ALA A 119 1.03 10.31 21.61
N LEU A 120 0.04 10.91 22.27
CA LEU A 120 -1.36 10.49 22.17
C LEU A 120 -1.91 10.67 20.74
N GLY A 121 -1.53 11.75 20.06
CA GLY A 121 -1.87 11.99 18.66
C GLY A 121 -1.32 10.89 17.74
N ALA A 122 -0.09 10.45 17.99
CA ALA A 122 0.55 9.36 17.25
C ALA A 122 -0.17 8.03 17.51
N VAL A 123 -0.63 7.76 18.72
CA VAL A 123 -1.45 6.58 19.07
C VAL A 123 -2.79 6.56 18.31
N ILE A 124 -3.45 7.71 18.17
CA ILE A 124 -4.78 7.84 17.56
C ILE A 124 -4.74 7.97 16.03
N SER A 125 -3.61 8.40 15.48
CA SER A 125 -3.48 8.71 14.04
C SER A 125 -3.59 7.51 13.07
N PRO A 126 -3.10 6.29 13.38
CA PRO A 126 -3.25 5.12 12.51
C PRO A 126 -4.68 4.76 12.24
N THR A 127 -4.87 4.11 11.11
CA THR A 127 -6.14 3.54 10.69
C THR A 127 -6.04 2.04 10.51
N ASP A 128 -7.12 1.35 10.86
CA ASP A 128 -7.21 -0.09 10.94
C ASP A 128 -7.76 -0.71 9.65
N ALA A 129 -7.28 -1.92 9.34
CA ALA A 129 -7.60 -2.70 8.15
C ALA A 129 -9.08 -3.14 8.12
N VAL A 130 -9.75 -3.16 9.28
CA VAL A 130 -11.18 -3.52 9.37
C VAL A 130 -12.04 -2.74 8.38
N ALA A 131 -11.70 -1.48 8.10
CA ALA A 131 -12.47 -0.68 7.14
C ALA A 131 -12.40 -1.21 5.73
N THR A 132 -11.25 -1.74 5.33
CA THR A 132 -11.07 -2.31 4.00
C THR A 132 -11.93 -3.55 3.83
N SER A 133 -12.09 -4.36 4.88
CA SER A 133 -12.95 -5.55 4.87
C SER A 133 -14.43 -5.22 4.60
N ILE A 134 -14.92 -4.07 5.06
CA ILE A 134 -16.29 -3.60 4.83
C ILE A 134 -16.41 -2.98 3.43
N VAL A 135 -15.41 -2.19 3.01
CA VAL A 135 -15.36 -1.56 1.69
C VAL A 135 -15.31 -2.62 0.58
N LYS A 136 -14.56 -3.72 0.78
CA LYS A 136 -14.48 -4.87 -0.16
C LYS A 136 -15.85 -5.54 -0.43
N GLN A 137 -16.84 -5.35 0.43
CA GLN A 137 -18.20 -5.88 0.25
C GLN A 137 -19.14 -4.92 -0.50
N THR A 138 -18.62 -3.80 -0.99
CA THR A 138 -19.37 -2.74 -1.69
C THR A 138 -18.77 -2.46 -3.07
N SER A 139 -19.51 -1.78 -3.94
CA SER A 139 -19.12 -1.48 -5.33
C SER A 139 -18.08 -0.35 -5.48
N VAL A 140 -17.18 -0.22 -4.51
CA VAL A 140 -16.12 0.80 -4.52
C VAL A 140 -14.97 0.37 -5.43
N SER A 141 -14.30 1.34 -6.06
CA SER A 141 -13.21 1.06 -6.99
C SER A 141 -12.05 0.27 -6.34
N LYS A 142 -11.45 -0.65 -7.11
CA LYS A 142 -10.30 -1.48 -6.67
C LYS A 142 -9.10 -0.62 -6.24
N ARG A 143 -8.98 0.58 -6.84
CA ARG A 143 -8.01 1.60 -6.45
C ARG A 143 -8.17 2.06 -5.01
N VAL A 144 -9.39 2.37 -4.56
CA VAL A 144 -9.65 2.79 -3.19
C VAL A 144 -9.32 1.67 -2.22
N VAL A 145 -9.71 0.43 -2.54
CA VAL A 145 -9.36 -0.74 -1.73
C VAL A 145 -7.83 -0.87 -1.57
N ALA A 146 -7.08 -0.77 -2.68
CA ALA A 146 -5.63 -0.85 -2.65
C ALA A 146 -4.98 0.33 -1.88
N MET A 147 -5.54 1.54 -1.98
CA MET A 147 -5.07 2.69 -1.19
C MET A 147 -5.29 2.48 0.31
N LEU A 148 -6.47 1.98 0.70
CA LEU A 148 -6.83 1.77 2.09
C LEU A 148 -6.06 0.60 2.72
N ASP A 149 -5.92 -0.52 2.00
CA ASP A 149 -5.09 -1.66 2.44
C ASP A 149 -3.62 -1.21 2.61
N GLY A 150 -3.12 -0.39 1.68
CA GLY A 150 -1.75 0.11 1.75
C GLY A 150 -1.51 1.13 2.86
N GLU A 151 -2.49 2.01 3.09
CA GLU A 151 -2.46 2.96 4.20
C GLU A 151 -2.36 2.24 5.54
N SER A 152 -3.25 1.28 5.79
CA SER A 152 -3.30 0.51 7.04
C SER A 152 -2.05 -0.31 7.31
N LEU A 153 -1.28 -0.65 6.27
CA LEU A 153 -0.07 -1.46 6.40
C LEU A 153 1.17 -0.64 6.79
N LEU A 154 1.23 0.63 6.41
CA LEU A 154 2.40 1.50 6.60
C LEU A 154 2.22 2.55 7.71
N ASN A 155 0.98 2.90 8.05
CA ASN A 155 0.67 3.94 9.04
C ASN A 155 1.10 3.55 10.47
N ASP A 156 0.98 2.28 10.86
CA ASP A 156 1.32 1.77 12.19
C ASP A 156 2.80 1.96 12.51
N ALA A 157 3.65 1.65 11.52
CA ALA A 157 5.08 1.88 11.60
C ALA A 157 5.41 3.35 11.83
N THR A 158 4.76 4.25 11.09
CA THR A 158 4.97 5.70 11.21
C THR A 158 4.52 6.20 12.58
N ALA A 159 3.37 5.73 13.06
CA ALA A 159 2.83 6.14 14.36
C ALA A 159 3.67 5.68 15.54
N LEU A 160 4.13 4.43 15.57
CA LEU A 160 4.98 3.96 16.68
C LEU A 160 6.32 4.68 16.73
N VAL A 161 6.89 5.04 15.58
CA VAL A 161 8.07 5.90 15.52
C VAL A 161 7.76 7.28 16.11
N LEU A 162 6.67 7.91 15.68
CA LEU A 162 6.28 9.23 16.17
C LEU A 162 6.04 9.21 17.68
N LEU A 163 5.38 8.16 18.17
CA LEU A 163 5.14 7.91 19.60
C LEU A 163 6.46 7.84 20.37
N ARG A 164 7.41 6.99 19.94
CA ARG A 164 8.73 6.88 20.59
C ARG A 164 9.49 8.20 20.56
N THR A 165 9.45 8.91 19.43
CA THR A 165 10.11 10.21 19.28
C THR A 165 9.51 11.25 20.22
N ALA A 166 8.18 11.25 20.36
CA ALA A 166 7.46 12.14 21.26
C ALA A 166 7.77 11.84 22.73
N ILE A 167 7.83 10.56 23.13
CA ILE A 167 8.25 10.14 24.47
C ILE A 167 9.70 10.57 24.75
N VAL A 168 10.64 10.37 23.83
CA VAL A 168 12.03 10.82 24.03
C VAL A 168 12.12 12.35 24.15
N ALA A 169 11.25 13.09 23.46
CA ALA A 169 11.20 14.54 23.53
C ALA A 169 10.70 15.06 24.90
N THR A 170 10.08 14.25 25.74
CA THR A 170 9.67 14.64 27.11
C THR A 170 10.83 14.51 28.11
N ALA A 171 11.73 13.54 27.89
CA ALA A 171 12.79 13.19 28.84
C ALA A 171 14.09 14.02 28.68
N ALA A 172 14.29 14.77 27.59
CA ALA A 172 15.57 15.44 27.29
C ALA A 172 15.44 16.71 26.44
N SER A 173 16.56 17.44 26.29
CA SER A 173 16.73 18.50 25.29
C SER A 173 16.59 17.90 23.87
N PHE A 174 15.40 18.04 23.29
CA PHE A 174 15.07 17.51 21.97
C PHE A 174 16.03 18.04 20.89
N SER A 175 16.70 17.11 20.18
CA SER A 175 17.45 17.42 18.96
C SER A 175 16.69 16.88 17.76
N PHE A 176 16.12 17.78 16.95
CA PHE A 176 15.39 17.42 15.74
C PHE A 176 16.23 16.55 14.78
N TRP A 177 17.49 16.93 14.56
CA TRP A 177 18.39 16.18 13.69
C TRP A 177 18.79 14.82 14.27
N GLY A 178 18.91 14.72 15.60
CA GLY A 178 19.14 13.44 16.29
C GLY A 178 17.93 12.51 16.14
N ALA A 179 16.72 13.02 16.38
CA ALA A 179 15.48 12.27 16.19
C ALA A 179 15.30 11.78 14.75
N LEU A 180 15.56 12.65 13.77
CA LEU A 180 15.50 12.31 12.34
C LEU A 180 16.55 11.25 11.97
N GLY A 181 17.75 11.33 12.54
CA GLY A 181 18.82 10.33 12.34
C GLY A 181 18.46 8.96 12.92
N THR A 182 17.98 8.91 14.17
CA THR A 182 17.51 7.67 14.81
C THR A 182 16.33 7.06 14.06
N PHE A 183 15.40 7.89 13.58
CA PHE A 183 14.31 7.43 12.72
C PHE A 183 14.83 6.80 11.43
N ALA A 184 15.67 7.51 10.69
CA ALA A 184 16.24 7.02 9.44
C ALA A 184 17.00 5.71 9.66
N TYR A 185 17.80 5.61 10.72
CA TYR A 185 18.45 4.37 11.14
C TYR A 185 17.43 3.25 11.37
N SER A 186 16.39 3.50 12.19
CA SER A 186 15.40 2.48 12.56
C SER A 186 14.63 1.92 11.37
N VAL A 187 14.33 2.77 10.37
CA VAL A 187 13.63 2.38 9.14
C VAL A 187 14.57 1.66 8.17
N VAL A 188 15.75 2.21 7.91
CA VAL A 188 16.72 1.61 6.97
C VAL A 188 17.17 0.24 7.44
N VAL A 189 17.47 0.08 8.73
CA VAL A 189 17.87 -1.22 9.29
C VAL A 189 16.71 -2.22 9.25
N ALA A 190 15.48 -1.79 9.59
CA ALA A 190 14.30 -2.65 9.47
C ALA A 190 14.02 -3.07 8.02
N LEU A 191 14.17 -2.17 7.04
CA LEU A 191 14.07 -2.47 5.61
C LEU A 191 15.09 -3.54 5.20
N VAL A 192 16.34 -3.38 5.60
CA VAL A 192 17.41 -4.34 5.28
C VAL A 192 17.13 -5.72 5.89
N ILE A 193 16.80 -5.77 7.19
CA ILE A 193 16.48 -7.03 7.87
C ILE A 193 15.26 -7.70 7.23
N GLY A 194 14.17 -6.96 7.02
CA GLY A 194 12.96 -7.48 6.38
C GLY A 194 13.21 -8.00 4.96
N LEU A 195 14.04 -7.30 4.16
CA LEU A 195 14.45 -7.76 2.83
C LEU A 195 15.22 -9.08 2.92
N VAL A 196 16.23 -9.15 3.79
CA VAL A 196 17.06 -10.35 3.97
C VAL A 196 16.20 -11.53 4.43
N VAL A 197 15.36 -11.33 5.44
CA VAL A 197 14.48 -12.37 5.98
C VAL A 197 13.45 -12.82 4.93
N GLY A 198 12.82 -11.89 4.19
CA GLY A 198 11.89 -12.23 3.12
C GLY A 198 12.52 -13.05 1.98
N TRP A 199 13.74 -12.71 1.58
CA TRP A 199 14.51 -13.49 0.60
C TRP A 199 14.90 -14.87 1.14
N ALA A 200 15.45 -14.92 2.36
CA ALA A 200 15.89 -16.16 3.00
C ALA A 200 14.72 -17.13 3.21
N ASN A 201 13.57 -16.60 3.67
CA ASN A 201 12.33 -17.33 3.84
C ASN A 201 11.93 -18.07 2.56
N LEU A 202 11.82 -17.37 1.44
CA LEU A 202 11.48 -17.98 0.15
C LEU A 202 12.54 -18.99 -0.33
N ALA A 203 13.83 -18.71 -0.07
CA ALA A 203 14.93 -19.59 -0.44
C ALA A 203 14.93 -20.92 0.35
N VAL A 204 14.43 -20.90 1.59
CA VAL A 204 14.20 -22.09 2.41
C VAL A 204 12.91 -22.78 2.00
N ARG A 205 11.79 -22.05 1.96
CA ARG A 205 10.45 -22.58 1.67
C ARG A 205 10.32 -23.21 0.28
N ARG A 206 11.07 -22.74 -0.73
CA ARG A 206 11.11 -23.39 -2.07
C ARG A 206 11.68 -24.82 -2.05
N ARG A 207 12.45 -25.18 -1.02
CA ARG A 207 13.03 -26.53 -0.87
C ARG A 207 12.13 -27.47 -0.07
N VAL A 208 11.09 -26.93 0.57
CA VAL A 208 10.17 -27.69 1.43
C VAL A 208 8.95 -28.06 0.61
N THR A 209 8.83 -29.36 0.31
CA THR A 209 7.72 -29.93 -0.46
C THR A 209 6.46 -30.14 0.37
N ASP A 210 6.60 -30.37 1.68
CA ASP A 210 5.48 -30.57 2.60
C ASP A 210 4.80 -29.24 2.95
N SER A 211 3.51 -29.10 2.59
CA SER A 211 2.72 -27.88 2.82
C SER A 211 2.54 -27.51 4.29
N THR A 212 2.48 -28.50 5.18
CA THR A 212 2.31 -28.29 6.63
C THR A 212 3.60 -27.72 7.21
N VAL A 213 4.75 -28.32 6.91
CA VAL A 213 6.07 -27.79 7.32
C VAL A 213 6.28 -26.39 6.73
N ASN A 214 5.89 -26.19 5.47
CA ASN A 214 5.98 -24.91 4.79
C ASN A 214 5.16 -23.80 5.50
N THR A 215 3.95 -24.15 5.95
CA THR A 215 3.08 -23.28 6.75
C THR A 215 3.73 -22.93 8.10
N VAL A 216 4.30 -23.91 8.82
CA VAL A 216 4.98 -23.68 10.10
C VAL A 216 6.11 -22.68 9.94
N ILE A 217 6.92 -22.82 8.88
CA ILE A 217 7.96 -21.85 8.55
C ILE A 217 7.33 -20.47 8.31
N SER A 218 6.24 -20.40 7.55
CA SER A 218 5.54 -19.13 7.29
C SER A 218 5.12 -18.43 8.58
N PHE A 219 4.60 -19.14 9.58
CA PHE A 219 4.20 -18.55 10.87
C PHE A 219 5.39 -18.00 11.67
N ALA A 220 6.59 -18.55 11.49
CA ALA A 220 7.80 -18.06 12.15
C ALA A 220 8.36 -16.77 11.52
N VAL A 221 8.15 -16.56 10.21
CA VAL A 221 8.71 -15.41 9.44
C VAL A 221 8.48 -14.05 10.09
N PRO A 222 7.25 -13.65 10.51
CA PRO A 222 7.04 -12.34 11.11
C PRO A 222 7.90 -12.11 12.36
N PHE A 223 8.10 -13.14 13.19
CA PHE A 223 8.91 -13.07 14.39
C PHE A 223 10.41 -13.08 14.09
N VAL A 224 10.84 -13.88 13.12
CA VAL A 224 12.23 -13.91 12.64
C VAL A 224 12.62 -12.58 12.00
N ALA A 225 11.67 -11.84 11.43
CA ALA A 225 11.89 -10.48 10.95
C ALA A 225 11.85 -9.44 12.10
N SER A 226 10.86 -9.51 12.98
CA SER A 226 10.59 -8.47 13.97
C SER A 226 11.56 -8.50 15.16
N LEU A 227 11.86 -9.67 15.71
CA LEU A 227 12.66 -9.80 16.94
C LEU A 227 14.11 -9.32 16.75
N PRO A 228 14.86 -9.71 15.69
CA PRO A 228 16.21 -9.23 15.48
C PRO A 228 16.25 -7.72 15.19
N ALA A 229 15.25 -7.19 14.47
CA ALA A 229 15.14 -5.76 14.21
C ALA A 229 14.92 -4.98 15.51
N SER A 230 14.02 -5.43 16.38
CA SER A 230 13.81 -4.81 17.69
C SER A 230 15.07 -4.88 18.57
N ALA A 231 15.82 -5.98 18.53
CA ALA A 231 17.05 -6.15 19.31
C ALA A 231 18.16 -5.15 18.94
N VAL A 232 18.20 -4.66 17.70
CA VAL A 232 19.16 -3.64 17.24
C VAL A 232 18.59 -2.21 17.27
N GLY A 233 17.45 -2.01 17.93
CA GLY A 233 16.78 -0.72 18.04
C GLY A 233 16.05 -0.26 16.77
N ALA A 234 15.86 -1.17 15.79
CA ALA A 234 15.08 -0.90 14.58
C ALA A 234 13.59 -1.23 14.76
N SER A 235 12.76 -0.86 13.79
CA SER A 235 11.32 -1.14 13.87
C SER A 235 11.00 -2.59 13.47
N GLY A 236 10.71 -3.44 14.46
CA GLY A 236 10.34 -4.84 14.23
C GLY A 236 9.09 -5.02 13.36
N LEU A 237 8.09 -4.14 13.50
CA LEU A 237 6.88 -4.18 12.68
C LEU A 237 7.18 -3.86 11.21
N VAL A 238 8.02 -2.86 10.93
CA VAL A 238 8.46 -2.54 9.56
C VAL A 238 9.21 -3.74 8.95
N ALA A 239 10.07 -4.39 9.72
CA ALA A 239 10.80 -5.57 9.24
C ALA A 239 9.83 -6.71 8.86
N ALA A 240 8.80 -6.97 9.67
CA ALA A 240 7.77 -7.97 9.38
C ALA A 240 6.94 -7.62 8.13
N VAL A 241 6.50 -6.37 8.00
CA VAL A 241 5.80 -5.86 6.80
C VAL A 241 6.64 -6.04 5.54
N VAL A 242 7.92 -5.65 5.59
CA VAL A 242 8.83 -5.76 4.44
C VAL A 242 9.07 -7.23 4.07
N ALA A 243 9.25 -8.11 5.05
CA ALA A 243 9.36 -9.55 4.81
C ALA A 243 8.07 -10.11 4.16
N GLY A 244 6.90 -9.62 4.59
CA GLY A 244 5.61 -9.96 4.01
C GLY A 244 5.45 -9.48 2.56
N LEU A 245 5.78 -8.21 2.27
CA LEU A 245 5.72 -7.65 0.92
C LEU A 245 6.65 -8.41 -0.05
N VAL A 246 7.88 -8.72 0.39
CA VAL A 246 8.82 -9.52 -0.41
C VAL A 246 8.25 -10.92 -0.69
N THR A 247 7.63 -11.53 0.32
CA THR A 247 7.01 -12.85 0.21
C THR A 247 5.81 -12.81 -0.75
N GLY A 248 4.88 -11.86 -0.60
CA GLY A 248 3.69 -11.73 -1.47
C GLY A 248 4.02 -11.49 -2.94
N VAL A 249 5.00 -10.64 -3.24
CA VAL A 249 5.40 -10.33 -4.63
C VAL A 249 5.99 -11.56 -5.34
N ARG A 250 6.78 -12.37 -4.63
CA ARG A 250 7.59 -13.44 -5.23
C ARG A 250 7.05 -14.85 -5.02
N ALA A 251 6.19 -15.07 -4.03
CA ALA A 251 5.60 -16.38 -3.75
C ALA A 251 5.03 -17.07 -5.00
N PRO A 252 4.31 -16.37 -5.91
CA PRO A 252 3.78 -17.00 -7.13
C PRO A 252 4.83 -17.56 -8.10
N ARG A 253 6.07 -17.06 -8.08
CA ARG A 253 7.19 -17.58 -8.89
C ARG A 253 8.00 -18.68 -8.22
N VAL A 254 7.91 -18.79 -6.88
CA VAL A 254 8.90 -19.55 -6.09
C VAL A 254 8.27 -20.71 -5.31
N LEU A 255 7.05 -20.55 -4.82
CA LEU A 255 6.35 -21.58 -4.04
C LEU A 255 5.45 -22.41 -4.95
N SER A 256 5.20 -23.67 -4.59
CA SER A 256 4.20 -24.50 -5.29
C SER A 256 2.77 -23.99 -5.04
N PRO A 257 1.81 -24.31 -5.92
CA PRO A 257 0.39 -23.97 -5.71
C PRO A 257 -0.18 -24.49 -4.41
N GLN A 258 0.16 -25.74 -4.04
CA GLN A 258 -0.29 -26.37 -2.79
C GLN A 258 0.16 -25.56 -1.57
N ASN A 259 1.42 -25.11 -1.55
CA ASN A 259 1.96 -24.29 -0.46
C ASN A 259 1.25 -22.93 -0.38
N ARG A 260 1.00 -22.26 -1.52
CA ARG A 260 0.32 -20.96 -1.55
C ARG A 260 -1.15 -21.04 -1.12
N LEU A 261 -1.84 -22.10 -1.53
CA LEU A 261 -3.22 -22.35 -1.12
C LEU A 261 -3.30 -22.59 0.39
N SER A 262 -2.41 -23.44 0.90
CA SER A 262 -2.31 -23.74 2.34
C SER A 262 -1.99 -22.48 3.14
N ASP A 263 -1.02 -21.67 2.72
CA ASP A 263 -0.70 -20.37 3.32
C ASP A 263 -1.93 -19.47 3.39
N THR A 264 -2.61 -19.27 2.27
CA THR A 264 -3.74 -18.34 2.18
C THR A 264 -4.87 -18.72 3.13
N GLN A 265 -5.17 -20.02 3.23
CA GLN A 265 -6.20 -20.52 4.15
C GLN A 265 -5.77 -20.37 5.62
N ASN A 266 -4.55 -20.80 5.94
CA ASN A 266 -4.03 -20.80 7.30
C ASN A 266 -3.87 -19.37 7.84
N TRP A 267 -3.39 -18.43 7.02
CA TRP A 267 -3.27 -17.03 7.41
C TRP A 267 -4.63 -16.35 7.64
N ARG A 268 -5.65 -16.65 6.82
CA ARG A 268 -7.02 -16.15 7.07
C ARG A 268 -7.56 -16.63 8.41
N THR A 269 -7.28 -17.88 8.79
CA THR A 269 -7.68 -18.41 10.11
C THR A 269 -6.93 -17.70 11.24
N VAL A 270 -5.62 -17.48 11.09
CA VAL A 270 -4.82 -16.75 12.09
C VAL A 270 -5.29 -15.30 12.23
N GLU A 271 -5.51 -14.59 11.12
CA GLU A 271 -6.01 -13.22 11.08
C GLU A 271 -7.35 -13.11 11.81
N LEU A 272 -8.31 -13.99 11.49
CA LEU A 272 -9.62 -14.03 12.14
C LEU A 272 -9.51 -14.18 13.66
N VAL A 273 -8.63 -15.06 14.13
CA VAL A 273 -8.42 -15.33 15.55
C VAL A 273 -7.73 -14.15 16.23
N LEU A 274 -6.66 -13.64 15.64
CA LEU A 274 -5.85 -12.57 16.22
C LEU A 274 -6.61 -11.24 16.25
N GLU A 275 -7.22 -10.83 15.14
CA GLU A 275 -8.08 -9.63 15.11
C GLU A 275 -9.24 -9.79 16.08
N GLY A 276 -9.92 -10.95 16.04
CA GLY A 276 -11.05 -11.23 16.91
C GLY A 276 -10.68 -11.19 18.40
N ALA A 277 -9.50 -11.72 18.75
CA ALA A 277 -8.97 -11.65 20.10
C ALA A 277 -8.68 -10.21 20.52
N VAL A 278 -8.08 -9.37 19.66
CA VAL A 278 -7.83 -7.97 20.01
C VAL A 278 -9.14 -7.20 20.22
N PHE A 279 -10.14 -7.38 19.38
CA PHE A 279 -11.44 -6.70 19.56
C PHE A 279 -12.21 -7.20 20.78
N LEU A 280 -12.18 -8.51 21.06
CA LEU A 280 -12.83 -9.06 22.24
C LEU A 280 -12.16 -8.55 23.52
N THR A 281 -10.83 -8.56 23.56
CA THR A 281 -10.03 -8.09 24.72
C THR A 281 -10.18 -6.59 24.93
N MET A 282 -10.25 -5.81 23.85
CA MET A 282 -10.63 -4.41 23.90
C MET A 282 -11.97 -4.23 24.62
N GLY A 283 -13.03 -4.95 24.20
CA GLY A 283 -14.33 -4.89 24.87
C GLY A 283 -14.27 -5.25 26.35
N LEU A 284 -13.48 -6.28 26.72
CA LEU A 284 -13.33 -6.74 28.10
C LEU A 284 -12.66 -5.69 29.02
N GLN A 285 -11.73 -4.90 28.49
CA GLN A 285 -10.99 -3.90 29.28
C GLN A 285 -11.79 -2.63 29.60
N ILE A 286 -12.93 -2.38 28.95
CA ILE A 286 -13.65 -1.10 29.08
C ILE A 286 -14.03 -0.77 30.52
N LYS A 287 -14.42 -1.77 31.32
CA LYS A 287 -14.86 -1.57 32.70
C LYS A 287 -13.70 -1.18 33.61
N SER A 288 -12.54 -1.84 33.46
CA SER A 288 -11.33 -1.51 34.22
C SER A 288 -10.91 -0.07 33.93
N ILE A 289 -10.79 0.30 32.65
CA ILE A 289 -10.40 1.65 32.24
C ILE A 289 -11.37 2.71 32.79
N VAL A 290 -12.68 2.46 32.76
CA VAL A 290 -13.69 3.39 33.30
C VAL A 290 -13.60 3.50 34.82
N THR A 291 -13.29 2.41 35.52
CA THR A 291 -13.13 2.40 36.98
C THR A 291 -11.91 3.22 37.38
N ASP A 292 -10.77 2.99 36.72
CA ASP A 292 -9.51 3.70 36.98
C ASP A 292 -9.68 5.23 36.81
N VAL A 293 -10.40 5.67 35.78
CA VAL A 293 -10.66 7.11 35.53
C VAL A 293 -11.65 7.72 36.54
N GLN A 294 -12.57 6.92 37.08
CA GLN A 294 -13.48 7.38 38.14
C GLN A 294 -12.73 7.56 39.46
N GLU A 295 -11.76 6.69 39.76
CA GLU A 295 -10.90 6.78 40.94
C GLU A 295 -9.95 8.00 40.86
N ASP A 296 -9.47 8.35 39.68
CA ASP A 296 -8.63 9.53 39.43
C ASP A 296 -9.38 10.89 39.43
N HIS A 297 -10.67 10.93 39.80
CA HIS A 297 -11.53 12.13 39.89
C HIS A 297 -11.61 12.98 38.60
N SER A 298 -11.13 12.47 37.48
CA SER A 298 -11.00 13.21 36.21
C SER A 298 -12.29 13.24 35.39
N GLY A 299 -13.26 12.40 35.75
CA GLY A 299 -14.59 12.33 35.13
C GLY A 299 -14.58 11.65 33.75
N VAL A 300 -15.41 10.62 33.59
CA VAL A 300 -15.55 9.86 32.32
C VAL A 300 -16.11 10.73 31.20
N VAL A 301 -17.02 11.66 31.52
CA VAL A 301 -17.71 12.51 30.54
C VAL A 301 -16.74 13.47 29.82
N PRO A 302 -15.88 14.24 30.51
CA PRO A 302 -14.81 15.00 29.86
C PRO A 302 -13.95 14.17 28.90
N ALA A 303 -13.48 13.00 29.34
CA ALA A 303 -12.66 12.12 28.49
C ALA A 303 -13.39 11.69 27.20
N LEU A 304 -14.69 11.36 27.30
CA LEU A 304 -15.52 11.03 26.14
C LEU A 304 -15.72 12.23 25.20
N LEU A 305 -15.90 13.45 25.73
CA LEU A 305 -16.02 14.66 24.91
C LEU A 305 -14.69 14.98 24.20
N ILE A 306 -13.57 14.82 24.89
CA ILE A 306 -12.23 14.97 24.31
C ILE A 306 -12.02 13.94 23.21
N ALA A 307 -12.39 12.68 23.44
CA ALA A 307 -12.32 11.62 22.44
C ALA A 307 -13.20 11.93 21.22
N LEU A 308 -14.42 12.43 21.42
CA LEU A 308 -15.28 12.84 20.32
C LEU A 308 -14.67 14.01 19.52
N GLY A 309 -14.07 14.99 20.20
CA GLY A 309 -13.36 16.11 19.58
C GLY A 309 -12.14 15.65 18.78
N ALA A 310 -11.33 14.75 19.35
CA ALA A 310 -10.19 14.14 18.68
C ALA A 310 -10.64 13.34 17.44
N LEU A 311 -11.68 12.52 17.56
CA LEU A 311 -12.26 11.77 16.44
C LEU A 311 -12.75 12.72 15.34
N ALA A 312 -13.50 13.77 15.68
CA ALA A 312 -13.95 14.76 14.71
C ALA A 312 -12.77 15.46 14.02
N LEU A 313 -11.73 15.85 14.76
CA LEU A 313 -10.53 16.47 14.22
C LEU A 313 -9.82 15.53 13.24
N THR A 314 -9.66 14.25 13.57
CA THR A 314 -9.02 13.29 12.66
C THR A 314 -9.80 13.12 11.35
N ILE A 315 -11.14 13.12 11.40
CA ILE A 315 -11.99 13.04 10.20
C ILE A 315 -11.81 14.31 9.35
N VAL A 316 -11.79 15.49 9.98
CA VAL A 316 -11.60 16.77 9.29
C VAL A 316 -10.21 16.84 8.63
N VAL A 317 -9.16 16.48 9.35
CA VAL A 317 -7.78 16.47 8.82
C VAL A 317 -7.67 15.51 7.64
N ARG A 318 -8.26 14.32 7.74
CA ARG A 318 -8.31 13.34 6.65
C ARG A 318 -9.07 13.90 5.44
N ALA A 319 -10.23 14.52 5.63
CA ALA A 319 -10.99 15.16 4.56
C ALA A 319 -10.21 16.29 3.87
N ALA A 320 -9.54 17.14 4.67
CA ALA A 320 -8.72 18.24 4.19
C ALA A 320 -7.51 17.78 3.37
N TYR A 321 -6.96 16.58 3.66
CA TYR A 321 -5.86 15.99 2.91
C TYR A 321 -6.30 15.22 1.66
N VAL A 322 -7.36 14.41 1.78
CA VAL A 322 -7.86 13.56 0.68
C VAL A 322 -8.46 14.40 -0.45
N ALA A 323 -9.17 15.49 -0.15
CA ALA A 323 -9.78 16.34 -1.17
C ALA A 323 -8.78 16.92 -2.20
N PRO A 324 -7.66 17.57 -1.80
CA PRO A 324 -6.65 18.03 -2.75
C PRO A 324 -5.88 16.89 -3.41
N LEU A 325 -5.61 15.79 -2.69
CA LEU A 325 -4.95 14.60 -3.25
C LEU A 325 -5.74 14.03 -4.44
N LEU A 326 -7.06 13.89 -4.30
CA LEU A 326 -7.92 13.38 -5.37
C LEU A 326 -8.04 14.36 -6.54
N ARG A 327 -8.05 15.68 -6.28
CA ARG A 327 -7.97 16.68 -7.36
C ARG A 327 -6.66 16.56 -8.13
N PHE A 328 -5.54 16.32 -7.45
CA PHE A 328 -4.26 16.09 -8.09
C PHE A 328 -4.25 14.79 -8.90
N LEU A 329 -4.75 13.69 -8.35
CA LEU A 329 -4.82 12.39 -9.04
C LEU A 329 -5.75 12.43 -10.26
N SER A 330 -6.91 13.08 -10.15
CA SER A 330 -7.84 13.27 -11.27
C SER A 330 -7.31 14.22 -12.34
N ALA A 331 -6.58 15.28 -11.96
CA ALA A 331 -5.85 16.12 -12.92
C ALA A 331 -4.77 15.34 -13.65
N ARG A 332 -4.02 14.48 -12.94
CA ARG A 332 -3.00 13.61 -13.53
C ARG A 332 -3.61 12.58 -14.49
N ALA A 333 -4.75 12.00 -14.15
CA ALA A 333 -5.49 11.09 -15.03
C ALA A 333 -5.93 11.78 -16.34
N ARG A 334 -6.43 13.03 -16.27
CA ARG A 334 -6.75 13.82 -17.48
C ARG A 334 -5.54 14.14 -18.35
N HIS A 335 -4.37 14.39 -17.74
CA HIS A 335 -3.13 14.57 -18.51
C HIS A 335 -2.66 13.25 -19.15
N ALA A 336 -2.86 12.13 -18.46
CA ALA A 336 -2.57 10.80 -18.99
C ALA A 336 -3.48 10.47 -20.20
N GLU A 337 -4.77 10.82 -20.13
CA GLU A 337 -5.73 10.72 -21.25
C GLU A 337 -5.23 11.47 -22.50
N ALA A 338 -4.79 12.72 -22.33
CA ALA A 338 -4.25 13.52 -23.42
C ALA A 338 -2.98 12.92 -24.05
N MET A 339 -2.24 12.10 -23.28
CA MET A 339 -1.03 11.42 -23.74
C MET A 339 -1.33 10.06 -24.39
N GLN A 340 -2.50 9.44 -24.12
CA GLN A 340 -2.87 8.10 -24.60
C GLN A 340 -2.66 7.91 -26.11
N PRO A 341 -3.12 8.81 -27.01
CA PRO A 341 -2.95 8.60 -28.44
C PRO A 341 -1.48 8.58 -28.87
N ARG A 342 -0.62 9.34 -28.17
CA ARG A 342 0.81 9.38 -28.45
C ARG A 342 1.47 8.08 -28.06
N VAL A 343 1.18 7.55 -26.86
CA VAL A 343 1.78 6.29 -26.41
C VAL A 343 1.25 5.13 -27.24
N GLN A 344 -0.03 5.14 -27.63
CA GLN A 344 -0.62 4.12 -28.50
C GLN A 344 0.05 4.10 -29.87
N SER A 345 0.28 5.28 -30.48
CA SER A 345 1.04 5.39 -31.72
C SER A 345 2.49 4.90 -31.61
N MET A 346 3.08 4.94 -30.40
CA MET A 346 4.41 4.36 -30.16
C MET A 346 4.34 2.84 -30.07
N GLN A 347 3.31 2.27 -29.44
CA GLN A 347 3.09 0.82 -29.39
C GLN A 347 2.83 0.25 -30.79
N ASP A 348 1.91 0.83 -31.56
CA ASP A 348 1.59 0.39 -32.92
C ASP A 348 2.83 0.39 -33.82
N ARG A 349 3.73 1.36 -33.63
CA ARG A 349 5.02 1.43 -34.31
C ARG A 349 6.02 0.39 -33.85
N ILE A 350 6.04 0.05 -32.57
CA ILE A 350 6.89 -1.04 -32.08
C ILE A 350 6.43 -2.37 -32.68
N GLU A 351 5.12 -2.59 -32.78
CA GLU A 351 4.53 -3.81 -33.37
C GLU A 351 4.78 -3.90 -34.88
N SER A 352 4.70 -2.78 -35.61
CA SER A 352 4.86 -2.74 -37.07
C SER A 352 6.31 -2.59 -37.57
N GLU A 353 7.11 -1.69 -36.97
CA GLU A 353 8.46 -1.32 -37.44
C GLU A 353 9.57 -1.82 -36.51
N GLY A 354 9.22 -2.43 -35.37
CA GLY A 354 10.16 -2.84 -34.33
C GLY A 354 10.62 -1.70 -33.42
N ALA A 355 11.07 -2.07 -32.21
CA ALA A 355 11.47 -1.12 -31.17
C ALA A 355 12.58 -0.13 -31.60
N GLY A 356 13.48 -0.57 -32.47
CA GLY A 356 14.56 0.25 -33.01
C GLY A 356 14.09 1.45 -33.83
N GLY A 357 13.06 1.24 -34.67
CA GLY A 357 12.47 2.28 -35.52
C GLY A 357 11.77 3.35 -34.69
N SER A 358 10.90 2.92 -33.77
CA SER A 358 10.16 3.79 -32.85
C SER A 358 11.09 4.63 -31.97
N PHE A 359 12.14 4.02 -31.40
CA PHE A 359 13.14 4.72 -30.58
C PHE A 359 13.92 5.79 -31.37
N ALA A 360 14.34 5.46 -32.60
CA ALA A 360 15.09 6.38 -33.45
C ALA A 360 14.23 7.59 -33.88
N GLU A 361 12.94 7.38 -34.13
CA GLU A 361 12.00 8.44 -34.50
C GLU A 361 11.68 9.38 -33.33
N MET A 362 11.47 8.84 -32.13
CA MET A 362 11.31 9.64 -30.91
C MET A 362 12.55 10.53 -30.66
N ASN A 363 13.75 9.98 -30.84
CA ASN A 363 15.00 10.73 -30.69
C ASN A 363 15.19 11.78 -31.80
N ARG A 364 14.70 11.51 -33.02
CA ARG A 364 14.66 12.49 -34.12
C ARG A 364 13.72 13.65 -33.77
N ARG A 365 12.50 13.37 -33.30
CA ARG A 365 11.54 14.41 -32.86
C ARG A 365 12.08 15.28 -31.73
N ALA A 366 12.73 14.67 -30.74
CA ALA A 366 13.36 15.39 -29.64
C ALA A 366 14.50 16.32 -30.09
N ARG A 367 15.18 15.99 -31.20
CA ARG A 367 16.26 16.82 -31.78
C ARG A 367 15.74 17.89 -32.74
N SER A 368 14.62 17.67 -33.40
CA SER A 368 14.04 18.61 -34.36
C SER A 368 13.30 19.78 -33.72
N ASP A 369 12.99 19.73 -32.42
CA ASP A 369 12.28 20.82 -31.71
C ASP A 369 13.03 21.34 -30.47
N PRO A 370 14.05 22.21 -30.64
CA PRO A 370 14.77 22.83 -29.52
C PRO A 370 13.96 23.95 -28.82
N ARG A 371 12.88 24.45 -29.44
CA ARG A 371 12.17 25.66 -28.97
C ARG A 371 11.24 25.40 -27.77
N GLN A 372 10.89 24.15 -27.49
CA GLN A 372 10.10 23.80 -26.28
C GLN A 372 10.95 23.69 -25.02
N LEU A 373 12.26 23.44 -25.13
CA LEU A 373 13.18 23.40 -23.98
C LEU A 373 13.47 24.80 -23.42
N GLU A 374 13.52 25.84 -24.26
CA GLU A 374 13.67 27.22 -23.80
C GLU A 374 12.37 27.80 -23.20
N ALA A 375 11.20 27.34 -23.68
CA ALA A 375 9.91 27.70 -23.09
C ALA A 375 9.70 27.07 -21.70
N GLY A 376 10.20 25.85 -21.48
CA GLY A 376 10.15 25.17 -20.18
C GLY A 376 11.10 25.75 -19.12
N VAL A 377 12.22 26.36 -19.54
CA VAL A 377 13.19 26.99 -18.61
C VAL A 377 12.81 28.45 -18.31
N ARG A 378 12.18 29.19 -19.24
CA ARG A 378 11.68 30.55 -18.95
C ARG A 378 10.38 30.60 -18.14
N ALA A 379 9.60 29.52 -18.08
CA ALA A 379 8.43 29.42 -17.20
C ALA A 379 8.79 29.23 -15.70
N GLY A 380 10.07 29.11 -15.36
CA GLY A 380 10.57 28.92 -13.99
C GLY A 380 11.29 30.12 -13.35
N SER A 381 11.40 31.27 -14.05
CA SER A 381 12.03 32.46 -13.48
C SER A 381 11.37 33.74 -14.00
N GLY A 382 10.44 34.31 -13.22
CA GLY A 382 9.84 35.59 -13.56
C GLY A 382 8.55 35.91 -12.80
N SER A 383 8.53 35.80 -11.47
CA SER A 383 7.61 36.60 -10.66
C SER A 383 8.25 37.98 -10.47
N GLY A 384 7.70 39.00 -11.11
CA GLY A 384 8.16 40.37 -10.93
C GLY A 384 7.50 41.36 -11.89
N ASP A 385 6.44 42.00 -11.40
CA ASP A 385 6.04 43.38 -11.65
C ASP A 385 5.09 43.77 -12.80
N THR A 386 3.86 44.05 -12.34
CA THR A 386 3.09 45.30 -12.48
C THR A 386 3.01 46.01 -13.83
N ALA A 387 1.79 45.94 -14.38
CA ALA A 387 0.94 47.05 -14.83
C ALA A 387 1.63 48.21 -15.59
N GLY A 388 1.35 48.24 -16.89
CA GLY A 388 1.65 49.38 -17.77
C GLY A 388 0.71 50.57 -17.58
N GLY A 389 1.16 51.69 -18.12
CA GLY A 389 0.36 52.90 -18.31
C GLY A 389 0.98 53.82 -19.37
N ALA A 390 0.27 53.93 -20.48
CA ALA A 390 0.14 55.09 -21.36
C ALA A 390 1.32 55.59 -22.25
N VAL A 391 1.15 55.29 -23.53
CA VAL A 391 1.26 56.12 -24.76
C VAL A 391 1.36 57.64 -24.57
N GLY A 392 2.21 58.30 -25.38
CA GLY A 392 2.02 59.70 -25.78
C GLY A 392 3.24 60.48 -26.31
N ASP A 393 3.45 60.43 -27.63
CA ASP A 393 3.79 61.55 -28.55
C ASP A 393 5.13 62.35 -28.45
N PRO A 394 5.50 63.20 -29.45
CA PRO A 394 6.79 63.10 -30.13
C PRO A 394 7.61 64.42 -30.11
N ALA A 395 8.72 64.40 -30.86
CA ALA A 395 9.48 65.54 -31.38
C ALA A 395 10.66 66.11 -30.57
N ASP A 396 11.77 66.22 -31.33
CA ASP A 396 12.69 67.35 -31.45
C ASP A 396 13.89 67.58 -30.50
N VAL A 397 14.91 68.14 -31.17
CA VAL A 397 16.07 68.90 -30.69
C VAL A 397 17.42 68.17 -30.51
N ALA A 398 18.09 68.06 -31.66
CA ALA A 398 19.39 68.68 -31.98
C ALA A 398 20.67 68.40 -31.16
N SER A 399 21.68 67.95 -31.93
CA SER A 399 23.07 68.45 -31.97
C SER A 399 23.95 68.22 -30.72
N THR A 400 25.13 67.64 -30.79
CA THR A 400 26.36 67.99 -31.55
C THR A 400 27.36 66.84 -31.27
N GLY A 401 28.35 66.48 -32.08
CA GLY A 401 28.92 66.98 -33.31
C GLY A 401 30.37 66.48 -33.38
N ARG A 402 30.74 65.79 -34.47
CA ARG A 402 31.99 65.92 -35.25
C ARG A 402 32.36 64.63 -36.00
N SER A 403 32.13 64.70 -37.30
CA SER A 403 32.95 64.09 -38.36
C SER A 403 34.14 65.05 -38.67
N PRO A 404 35.21 64.69 -39.45
CA PRO A 404 35.06 64.05 -40.77
C PRO A 404 36.18 63.13 -41.29
N ARG A 405 35.73 62.21 -42.16
CA ARG A 405 36.30 61.74 -43.45
C ARG A 405 37.83 61.55 -43.60
N ALA A 406 38.24 60.32 -43.93
CA ALA A 406 38.56 59.88 -45.31
C ALA A 406 39.61 58.76 -45.32
N ARG A 407 39.34 57.62 -45.98
CA ARG A 407 40.23 56.94 -46.96
C ARG A 407 39.76 55.53 -47.35
N THR A 408 39.39 55.40 -48.63
CA THR A 408 39.65 54.31 -49.61
C THR A 408 39.45 52.83 -49.25
N PRO A 409 38.88 52.02 -50.18
CA PRO A 409 38.48 50.65 -49.92
C PRO A 409 39.67 49.67 -49.98
N ARG A 410 39.77 48.76 -49.01
CA ARG A 410 40.63 47.57 -49.10
C ARG A 410 39.78 46.32 -48.85
N SER A 411 39.92 45.38 -49.77
CA SER A 411 39.30 44.07 -49.82
C SER A 411 39.43 43.28 -48.51
N PRO A 412 38.37 42.63 -48.00
CA PRO A 412 38.49 41.77 -46.85
C PRO A 412 39.19 40.46 -47.25
N ARG A 413 40.34 40.20 -46.61
CA ARG A 413 41.01 38.91 -46.61
C ARG A 413 40.04 37.81 -46.18
N ARG A 414 39.96 36.76 -47.01
CA ARG A 414 39.31 35.48 -46.77
C ARG A 414 39.92 34.83 -45.54
N VAL A 415 39.19 34.83 -44.42
CA VAL A 415 39.50 33.98 -43.27
C VAL A 415 38.81 32.65 -43.52
N GLU A 416 39.60 31.64 -43.88
CA GLU A 416 39.14 30.26 -44.03
C GLU A 416 38.63 29.75 -42.68
N PRO A 417 37.37 29.25 -42.59
CA PRO A 417 36.92 28.56 -41.40
C PRO A 417 37.66 27.23 -41.33
N ARG A 418 38.49 27.06 -40.28
CA ARG A 418 39.02 25.76 -39.88
C ARG A 418 37.85 24.78 -39.79
N THR A 419 37.83 23.82 -40.69
CA THR A 419 36.97 22.64 -40.63
C THR A 419 37.29 21.90 -39.33
N ARG A 420 36.48 22.13 -38.28
CA ARG A 420 36.39 21.18 -37.19
C ARG A 420 35.90 19.89 -37.83
N SER A 421 36.82 18.93 -37.99
CA SER A 421 36.52 17.59 -38.47
C SER A 421 35.33 17.08 -37.65
N GLY A 422 34.17 16.99 -38.30
CA GLY A 422 33.04 16.26 -37.76
C GLY A 422 33.53 14.83 -37.58
N ARG A 423 33.80 14.44 -36.32
CA ARG A 423 33.68 13.04 -35.97
C ARG A 423 32.24 12.71 -36.25
N ASP A 424 32.03 12.08 -37.40
CA ASP A 424 30.82 11.41 -37.79
C ASP A 424 30.50 10.40 -36.69
N ARG A 425 29.76 10.84 -35.66
CA ARG A 425 29.17 9.95 -34.67
C ARG A 425 27.98 9.35 -35.41
N SER A 426 28.24 8.30 -36.18
CA SER A 426 27.20 7.40 -36.67
C SER A 426 26.24 7.15 -35.50
N PRO A 427 24.91 7.29 -35.69
CA PRO A 427 23.96 7.11 -34.60
C PRO A 427 24.24 5.75 -33.98
N ARG A 428 24.73 5.72 -32.74
CA ARG A 428 24.96 4.45 -32.05
C ARG A 428 23.61 3.75 -32.01
N THR A 429 23.49 2.64 -32.73
CA THR A 429 22.31 1.80 -32.68
C THR A 429 22.08 1.45 -31.21
N PRO A 430 20.89 1.74 -30.66
CA PRO A 430 20.61 1.46 -29.26
C PRO A 430 20.87 -0.02 -28.97
N SER A 431 21.47 -0.30 -27.82
CA SER A 431 21.70 -1.68 -27.41
C SER A 431 20.37 -2.44 -27.29
N GLN A 432 20.34 -3.75 -27.53
CA GLN A 432 19.11 -4.55 -27.38
C GLN A 432 18.46 -4.35 -26.01
N ARG A 433 19.26 -4.32 -24.93
CA ARG A 433 18.76 -4.02 -23.58
C ARG A 433 18.03 -2.68 -23.48
N THR A 434 18.49 -1.65 -24.20
CA THR A 434 17.84 -0.33 -24.23
C THR A 434 16.51 -0.39 -24.97
N LEU A 435 16.44 -1.16 -26.06
CA LEU A 435 15.21 -1.37 -26.82
C LEU A 435 14.18 -2.18 -26.01
N ASP A 436 14.61 -3.23 -25.32
CA ASP A 436 13.74 -4.03 -24.45
C ASP A 436 13.17 -3.19 -23.30
N GLN A 437 14.02 -2.37 -22.66
CA GLN A 437 13.56 -1.41 -21.63
C GLN A 437 12.61 -0.36 -22.20
N PHE A 438 12.85 0.10 -23.43
CA PHE A 438 11.98 1.07 -24.09
C PHE A 438 10.61 0.47 -24.38
N THR A 439 10.55 -0.71 -25.01
CA THR A 439 9.30 -1.43 -25.28
C THR A 439 8.53 -1.66 -23.98
N ARG A 440 9.19 -2.20 -22.95
CA ARG A 440 8.55 -2.42 -21.64
C ARG A 440 7.95 -1.14 -21.06
N ARG A 441 8.66 0.00 -21.14
CA ARG A 441 8.13 1.28 -20.64
C ARG A 441 6.93 1.79 -21.42
N VAL A 442 6.91 1.62 -22.75
CA VAL A 442 5.78 2.03 -23.59
C VAL A 442 4.55 1.19 -23.25
N THR A 443 4.72 -0.13 -23.19
CA THR A 443 3.63 -1.06 -22.85
C THR A 443 3.10 -0.84 -21.43
N GLN A 444 4.00 -0.73 -20.43
CA GLN A 444 3.61 -0.41 -19.04
C GLN A 444 2.90 0.94 -18.94
N GLY A 445 3.42 1.96 -19.64
CA GLY A 445 2.84 3.30 -19.64
C GLY A 445 1.41 3.32 -20.18
N LEU A 446 1.13 2.60 -21.26
CA LEU A 446 -0.23 2.47 -21.78
C LEU A 446 -1.17 1.75 -20.82
N ALA A 447 -0.73 0.62 -20.28
CA ALA A 447 -1.54 -0.15 -19.37
C ALA A 447 -1.86 0.62 -18.07
N ASP A 448 -0.92 1.44 -17.59
CA ASP A 448 -1.15 2.33 -16.44
C ASP A 448 -2.11 3.49 -16.79
N ILE A 449 -1.98 4.11 -17.97
CA ILE A 449 -2.92 5.14 -18.43
C ILE A 449 -4.32 4.55 -18.51
N GLU A 450 -4.45 3.40 -19.15
CA GLU A 450 -5.73 2.72 -19.34
C GLU A 450 -6.35 2.32 -17.99
N TYR A 451 -5.54 1.80 -17.06
CA TYR A 451 -5.96 1.53 -15.68
C TYR A 451 -6.55 2.77 -14.99
N PHE A 452 -5.87 3.92 -15.06
CA PHE A 452 -6.33 5.14 -14.40
C PHE A 452 -7.59 5.75 -15.04
N LEU A 453 -7.77 5.56 -16.35
CA LEU A 453 -8.96 6.01 -17.07
C LEU A 453 -10.16 5.12 -16.81
N ARG A 454 -9.96 3.80 -16.65
CA ARG A 454 -11.01 2.83 -16.33
C ARG A 454 -11.59 3.02 -14.93
N GLN A 455 -10.77 3.42 -13.96
CA GLN A 455 -11.19 3.64 -12.57
C GLN A 455 -10.93 5.10 -12.14
N PRO A 456 -11.72 6.06 -12.66
CA PRO A 456 -11.56 7.46 -12.29
C PRO A 456 -12.00 7.67 -10.84
N LEU A 457 -11.11 8.24 -10.03
CA LEU A 457 -11.42 8.56 -8.64
C LEU A 457 -12.33 9.79 -8.59
N GLY A 458 -13.57 9.59 -8.17
CA GLY A 458 -14.55 10.64 -7.97
C GLY A 458 -14.53 11.23 -6.57
N TRP A 459 -15.37 12.23 -6.34
CA TRP A 459 -15.64 12.75 -4.99
C TRP A 459 -16.25 11.69 -4.07
N ARG A 460 -16.98 10.70 -4.64
CA ARG A 460 -17.58 9.57 -3.94
C ARG A 460 -16.51 8.61 -3.38
N ASP A 461 -15.53 8.25 -4.21
CA ASP A 461 -14.35 7.49 -3.78
C ASP A 461 -13.59 8.25 -2.68
N GLY A 462 -13.53 9.58 -2.78
CA GLY A 462 -12.96 10.40 -1.71
C GLY A 462 -13.72 10.34 -0.40
N THR A 463 -15.04 10.38 -0.44
CA THR A 463 -15.86 10.16 0.76
C THR A 463 -15.61 8.77 1.34
N ALA A 464 -15.49 7.74 0.49
CA ALA A 464 -15.14 6.38 0.92
C ALA A 464 -13.79 6.34 1.62
N VAL A 465 -12.75 6.93 1.02
CA VAL A 465 -11.39 6.99 1.60
C VAL A 465 -11.40 7.73 2.94
N VAL A 466 -12.13 8.84 3.06
CA VAL A 466 -12.23 9.60 4.32
C VAL A 466 -12.96 8.80 5.40
N TRP A 467 -14.13 8.23 5.07
CA TRP A 467 -14.95 7.53 6.06
C TRP A 467 -14.35 6.18 6.49
N ALA A 468 -13.58 5.55 5.61
CA ALA A 468 -12.85 4.30 5.87
C ALA A 468 -11.62 4.48 6.77
N GLY A 469 -11.26 5.69 7.18
CA GLY A 469 -10.20 5.89 8.16
C GLY A 469 -10.64 5.52 9.57
N MET A 470 -10.89 4.24 9.84
CA MET A 470 -11.30 3.76 11.17
C MET A 470 -10.09 3.60 12.09
N ARG A 471 -10.24 3.86 13.38
CA ARG A 471 -9.26 3.55 14.42
C ARG A 471 -9.65 2.23 15.06
N GLY A 472 -8.68 1.46 15.52
CA GLY A 472 -8.99 0.13 16.06
C GLY A 472 -7.88 -0.46 16.91
N ALA A 473 -7.60 -1.74 16.69
CA ALA A 473 -6.79 -2.59 17.55
C ALA A 473 -5.42 -1.98 17.92
N VAL A 474 -4.74 -1.41 16.93
CA VAL A 474 -3.39 -0.87 17.10
C VAL A 474 -3.38 0.40 17.94
N THR A 475 -4.41 1.25 17.84
CA THR A 475 -4.57 2.44 18.70
C THR A 475 -4.64 2.04 20.17
N VAL A 476 -5.36 0.97 20.50
CA VAL A 476 -5.48 0.50 21.89
C VAL A 476 -4.16 -0.08 22.39
N ALA A 477 -3.52 -0.93 21.60
CA ALA A 477 -2.23 -1.52 21.95
C ALA A 477 -1.15 -0.44 22.15
N ALA A 478 -1.09 0.55 21.25
CA ALA A 478 -0.13 1.64 21.33
C ALA A 478 -0.40 2.57 22.53
N ALA A 479 -1.66 2.85 22.87
CA ALA A 479 -2.01 3.67 24.03
C ALA A 479 -1.42 3.12 25.33
N GLN A 480 -1.43 1.79 25.46
CA GLN A 480 -0.95 1.14 26.67
C GLN A 480 0.59 1.18 26.82
N THR A 481 1.33 1.47 25.75
CA THR A 481 2.79 1.68 25.82
C THR A 481 3.21 3.04 26.33
N LEU A 482 2.25 3.91 26.63
CA LEU A 482 2.57 5.16 27.33
C LEU A 482 3.23 4.83 28.68
N PRO A 483 4.43 5.38 28.96
CA PRO A 483 5.16 5.16 30.20
C PRO A 483 4.33 5.43 31.45
N GLU A 484 4.62 4.74 32.56
CA GLU A 484 3.88 4.89 33.82
C GLU A 484 3.97 6.30 34.42
N ASP A 485 5.04 7.04 34.12
CA ASP A 485 5.24 8.43 34.53
C ASP A 485 4.49 9.45 33.65
N THR A 486 3.70 8.98 32.67
CA THR A 486 2.88 9.85 31.82
C THR A 486 1.81 10.57 32.67
N PRO A 487 1.72 11.91 32.59
CA PRO A 487 0.67 12.66 33.27
C PRO A 487 -0.72 12.19 32.84
N GLN A 488 -1.59 11.89 33.82
CA GLN A 488 -2.98 11.48 33.59
C GLN A 488 -3.11 10.25 32.66
N ARG A 489 -2.16 9.31 32.73
CA ARG A 489 -2.13 8.10 31.89
C ARG A 489 -3.48 7.39 31.78
N PRO A 490 -4.25 7.14 32.86
CA PRO A 490 -5.55 6.47 32.75
C PRO A 490 -6.54 7.23 31.86
N VAL A 491 -6.54 8.57 31.94
CA VAL A 491 -7.39 9.44 31.10
C VAL A 491 -6.96 9.37 29.63
N LEU A 492 -5.66 9.40 29.34
CA LEU A 492 -5.16 9.30 27.96
C LEU A 492 -5.47 7.95 27.33
N VAL A 493 -5.33 6.86 28.10
CA VAL A 493 -5.70 5.50 27.67
C VAL A 493 -7.20 5.43 27.41
N LEU A 494 -8.04 5.98 28.30
CA LEU A 494 -9.49 6.06 28.08
C LEU A 494 -9.83 6.87 26.82
N ILE A 495 -9.16 8.00 26.57
CA ILE A 495 -9.38 8.79 25.36
C ILE A 495 -9.03 7.97 24.11
N ALA A 496 -7.86 7.33 24.06
CA ALA A 496 -7.46 6.51 22.92
C ALA A 496 -8.43 5.34 22.69
N PHE A 497 -8.83 4.66 23.76
CA PHE A 497 -9.82 3.60 23.73
C PHE A 497 -11.18 4.10 23.23
N ALA A 498 -11.67 5.21 23.76
CA ALA A 498 -12.93 5.83 23.36
C ALA A 498 -12.89 6.27 21.90
N VAL A 499 -11.78 6.81 21.41
CA VAL A 499 -11.62 7.15 19.97
C VAL A 499 -11.69 5.89 19.12
N ALA A 500 -10.99 4.82 19.47
CA ALA A 500 -11.04 3.55 18.75
C ALA A 500 -12.46 2.97 18.75
N ALA A 501 -13.11 2.90 19.92
CA ALA A 501 -14.46 2.36 20.06
C ALA A 501 -15.51 3.19 19.31
N LEU A 502 -15.49 4.53 19.47
CA LEU A 502 -16.41 5.44 18.77
C LEU A 502 -16.17 5.41 17.26
N SER A 503 -14.90 5.36 16.81
CA SER A 503 -14.58 5.25 15.38
C SER A 503 -15.15 3.95 14.80
N LEU A 504 -14.91 2.83 15.47
CA LEU A 504 -15.39 1.53 15.03
C LEU A 504 -16.94 1.48 15.02
N LEU A 505 -17.60 1.92 16.10
CA LEU A 505 -19.08 1.95 16.19
C LEU A 505 -19.73 2.91 15.18
N LEU A 506 -19.22 4.14 15.10
CA LEU A 506 -19.81 5.17 14.24
C LEU A 506 -19.41 4.98 12.78
N GLN A 507 -18.11 4.99 12.46
CA GLN A 507 -17.65 4.85 11.08
C GLN A 507 -17.89 3.44 10.55
N GLY A 508 -17.60 2.39 11.34
CA GLY A 508 -17.77 1.00 10.92
C GLY A 508 -19.22 0.57 10.76
N GLY A 509 -20.12 1.06 11.63
CA GLY A 509 -21.56 0.84 11.49
C GLY A 509 -22.18 1.62 10.32
N THR A 510 -21.67 2.82 10.00
CA THR A 510 -22.27 3.69 8.98
C THR A 510 -21.66 3.58 7.59
N ILE A 511 -20.42 3.09 7.45
CA ILE A 511 -19.72 3.03 6.16
C ILE A 511 -20.46 2.17 5.13
N GLY A 512 -20.95 0.98 5.50
CA GLY A 512 -21.70 0.12 4.59
C GLY A 512 -22.95 0.80 4.01
N PRO A 513 -23.89 1.28 4.85
CA PRO A 513 -25.06 2.04 4.40
C PRO A 513 -24.71 3.30 3.61
N LEU A 514 -23.66 4.03 4.03
CA LEU A 514 -23.19 5.24 3.36
C LEU A 514 -22.69 4.93 1.94
N LEU A 515 -21.87 3.91 1.78
CA LEU A 515 -21.33 3.49 0.48
C LEU A 515 -22.43 2.94 -0.43
N ARG A 516 -23.41 2.20 0.10
CA ARG A 516 -24.57 1.76 -0.69
C ARG A 516 -25.42 2.92 -1.22
N ARG A 517 -25.47 4.05 -0.50
CA ARG A 517 -26.14 5.28 -0.96
C ARG A 517 -25.33 6.10 -1.96
N LEU A 518 -24.00 6.08 -1.84
CA LEU A 518 -23.10 6.91 -2.65
C LEU A 518 -22.65 6.21 -3.94
N SER A 519 -22.50 4.90 -3.92
CA SER A 519 -21.91 4.15 -5.04
C SER A 519 -22.93 4.03 -6.17
N PRO A 520 -22.59 4.43 -7.41
CA PRO A 520 -23.45 4.14 -8.56
C PRO A 520 -23.56 2.62 -8.75
N PRO A 521 -24.68 2.13 -9.33
CA PRO A 521 -24.72 0.76 -9.81
C PRO A 521 -23.58 0.59 -10.82
N VAL A 522 -22.77 -0.44 -10.61
CA VAL A 522 -21.76 -0.83 -11.60
C VAL A 522 -22.53 -1.28 -12.84
N ASP A 523 -22.10 -0.83 -14.02
CA ASP A 523 -22.62 -1.38 -15.27
C ASP A 523 -22.04 -2.78 -15.43
N GLU A 524 -22.70 -3.76 -14.80
CA GLU A 524 -22.29 -5.16 -14.80
C GLU A 524 -22.14 -5.68 -16.24
N ALA A 525 -22.95 -5.18 -17.19
CA ALA A 525 -22.86 -5.59 -18.59
C ALA A 525 -21.56 -5.08 -19.24
N ALA A 526 -21.20 -3.81 -19.02
CA ALA A 526 -19.94 -3.26 -19.51
C ALA A 526 -18.72 -3.92 -18.86
N GLU A 527 -18.76 -4.14 -17.54
CA GLU A 527 -17.68 -4.83 -16.81
C GLU A 527 -17.53 -6.29 -17.26
N HIS A 528 -18.64 -7.01 -17.45
CA HIS A 528 -18.61 -8.38 -17.95
C HIS A 528 -18.05 -8.47 -19.37
N ALA A 529 -18.53 -7.63 -20.30
CA ALA A 529 -18.03 -7.60 -21.66
C ALA A 529 -16.53 -7.29 -21.71
N GLN A 530 -16.06 -6.39 -20.83
CA GLN A 530 -14.65 -6.07 -20.70
C GLN A 530 -13.83 -7.23 -20.15
N ASN A 531 -14.27 -7.84 -19.03
CA ASN A 531 -13.61 -8.99 -18.43
C ASN A 531 -13.54 -10.17 -19.42
N GLU A 532 -14.56 -10.35 -20.26
CA GLU A 532 -14.56 -11.35 -21.33
C GLU A 532 -13.50 -11.04 -22.42
N SER A 533 -13.36 -9.78 -22.81
CA SER A 533 -12.31 -9.36 -23.74
C SER A 533 -10.90 -9.60 -23.19
N GLU A 534 -10.67 -9.34 -21.89
CA GLU A 534 -9.38 -9.59 -21.24
C GLU A 534 -9.11 -11.08 -21.08
N ARG A 535 -10.12 -11.86 -20.69
CA ARG A 535 -10.03 -13.33 -20.62
C ARG A 535 -9.65 -13.93 -21.97
N THR A 536 -10.16 -13.39 -23.07
CA THR A 536 -9.80 -13.83 -24.42
C THR A 536 -8.32 -13.58 -24.72
N LYS A 537 -7.81 -12.38 -24.41
CA LYS A 537 -6.38 -12.04 -24.58
C LYS A 537 -5.48 -12.88 -23.67
N ILE A 538 -5.90 -13.14 -22.43
CA ILE A 538 -5.18 -14.00 -21.49
C ILE A 538 -5.14 -15.44 -22.01
N PHE A 539 -6.24 -15.95 -22.57
CA PHE A 539 -6.30 -17.27 -23.18
C PHE A 539 -5.33 -17.38 -24.37
N GLU A 540 -5.27 -16.36 -25.23
CA GLU A 540 -4.32 -16.30 -26.33
C GLU A 540 -2.86 -16.26 -25.84
N LEU A 541 -2.57 -15.49 -24.78
CA LEU A 541 -1.26 -15.46 -24.13
C LEU A 541 -0.87 -16.84 -23.56
N MET A 542 -1.79 -17.52 -22.89
CA MET A 542 -1.55 -18.86 -22.35
C MET A 542 -1.33 -19.89 -23.46
N ARG A 543 -2.08 -19.80 -24.56
CA ARG A 543 -1.94 -20.69 -25.72
C ARG A 543 -0.59 -20.52 -26.40
N THR A 544 -0.23 -19.28 -26.74
CA THR A 544 1.06 -18.97 -27.37
C THR A 544 2.25 -19.37 -26.50
N SER A 545 2.12 -19.23 -25.17
CA SER A 545 3.14 -19.68 -24.23
C SER A 545 3.24 -21.21 -24.14
N ALA A 546 2.11 -21.91 -24.18
CA ALA A 546 2.07 -23.37 -24.21
C ALA A 546 2.73 -23.94 -25.48
N ASP A 547 2.52 -23.32 -26.64
CA ASP A 547 3.10 -23.74 -27.92
C ASP A 547 4.64 -23.67 -27.94
N THR A 548 5.27 -22.94 -27.00
CA THR A 548 6.73 -22.90 -26.86
C THR A 548 7.32 -24.16 -26.23
N VAL A 549 6.50 -24.98 -25.55
CA VAL A 549 6.94 -26.20 -24.87
C VAL A 549 6.94 -27.36 -25.86
N PRO A 550 8.10 -27.98 -26.15
CA PRO A 550 8.16 -29.11 -27.07
C PRO A 550 7.26 -30.27 -26.61
N GLY A 551 6.48 -30.81 -27.55
CA GLY A 551 5.64 -31.99 -27.32
C GLY A 551 6.47 -33.23 -26.95
N PRO A 552 5.88 -34.19 -26.22
CA PRO A 552 6.55 -35.46 -25.92
C PRO A 552 6.85 -36.22 -27.22
N ASP A 553 7.98 -36.94 -27.28
CA ASP A 553 8.32 -37.75 -28.46
C ASP A 553 7.18 -38.77 -28.69
N PRO A 554 6.54 -38.81 -29.87
CA PRO A 554 5.48 -39.76 -30.18
C PRO A 554 5.85 -41.23 -29.91
N ARG A 555 7.15 -41.56 -29.90
CA ARG A 555 7.67 -42.90 -29.59
C ARG A 555 7.63 -43.27 -28.10
N THR A 556 7.50 -42.28 -27.23
CA THR A 556 7.43 -42.44 -25.76
C THR A 556 6.00 -42.44 -25.23
N VAL A 557 5.02 -42.07 -26.05
CA VAL A 557 3.60 -42.05 -25.68
C VAL A 557 2.97 -43.44 -25.89
N ASP A 558 3.40 -44.41 -25.10
CA ASP A 558 2.73 -45.71 -24.95
C ASP A 558 1.84 -45.69 -23.68
N ARG A 559 0.93 -46.66 -23.52
CA ARG A 559 0.15 -46.89 -22.30
C ARG A 559 1.00 -47.39 -21.11
N SER A 560 2.32 -47.32 -21.23
CA SER A 560 3.26 -47.65 -20.17
C SER A 560 3.28 -46.57 -19.09
N LYS A 561 3.77 -46.93 -17.89
CA LYS A 561 3.98 -45.97 -16.80
C LYS A 561 4.89 -44.83 -17.22
N GLU A 562 5.95 -45.14 -17.98
CA GLU A 562 6.88 -44.14 -18.52
C GLU A 562 6.20 -43.15 -19.48
N GLY A 563 5.27 -43.61 -20.32
CA GLY A 563 4.50 -42.74 -21.21
C GLY A 563 3.49 -41.86 -20.46
N PHE A 564 2.91 -42.37 -19.37
CA PHE A 564 2.07 -41.58 -18.46
C PHE A 564 2.88 -40.50 -17.75
N ASP A 565 4.03 -40.84 -17.17
CA ASP A 565 4.91 -39.90 -16.45
C ASP A 565 5.44 -38.81 -17.38
N ALA A 566 5.80 -39.16 -18.62
CA ALA A 566 6.21 -38.20 -19.64
C ALA A 566 5.08 -37.22 -20.02
N SER A 567 3.84 -37.70 -20.09
CA SER A 567 2.65 -36.87 -20.35
C SER A 567 2.36 -35.91 -19.19
N VAL A 568 2.46 -36.39 -17.95
CA VAL A 568 2.34 -35.57 -16.73
C VAL A 568 3.42 -34.49 -16.73
N ALA A 569 4.68 -34.86 -16.96
CA ALA A 569 5.81 -33.93 -16.99
C ALA A 569 5.65 -32.86 -18.09
N HIS A 570 5.21 -33.24 -19.29
CA HIS A 570 4.93 -32.30 -20.37
C HIS A 570 3.81 -31.31 -19.98
N THR A 571 2.72 -31.81 -19.40
CA THR A 571 1.60 -30.95 -18.98
C THR A 571 2.02 -29.99 -17.87
N LEU A 572 2.83 -30.44 -16.90
CA LEU A 572 3.39 -29.56 -15.87
C LEU A 572 4.33 -28.50 -16.45
N ALA A 573 5.15 -28.85 -17.44
CA ALA A 573 6.01 -27.88 -18.14
C ALA A 573 5.18 -26.83 -18.90
N MET A 574 4.08 -27.25 -19.52
CA MET A 574 3.15 -26.36 -20.22
C MET A 574 2.47 -25.38 -19.23
N LEU A 575 1.99 -25.88 -18.09
CA LEU A 575 1.42 -25.04 -17.03
C LEU A 575 2.46 -24.08 -16.44
N ALA A 576 3.71 -24.50 -16.29
CA ALA A 576 4.81 -23.64 -15.82
C ALA A 576 5.09 -22.49 -16.81
N ALA A 577 5.12 -22.76 -18.11
CA ALA A 577 5.30 -21.75 -19.14
C ALA A 577 4.13 -20.74 -19.17
N GLN A 578 2.89 -21.24 -19.03
CA GLN A 578 1.71 -20.39 -18.91
C GLN A 578 1.77 -19.49 -17.66
N ARG A 579 2.17 -20.05 -16.51
CA ARG A 579 2.37 -19.28 -15.28
C ARG A 579 3.39 -18.16 -15.48
N GLU A 580 4.55 -18.46 -16.05
CA GLU A 580 5.62 -17.48 -16.31
C GLU A 580 5.06 -16.30 -17.11
N ALA A 581 4.32 -16.57 -18.18
CA ALA A 581 3.71 -15.55 -19.03
C ALA A 581 2.67 -14.70 -18.29
N LEU A 582 1.80 -15.32 -17.48
CA LEU A 582 0.82 -14.60 -16.66
C LEU A 582 1.50 -13.72 -15.59
N LEU A 583 2.58 -14.20 -14.96
CA LEU A 583 3.32 -13.45 -13.96
C LEU A 583 4.11 -12.29 -14.57
N ASP A 584 4.61 -12.46 -15.79
CA ASP A 584 5.22 -11.37 -16.55
C ASP A 584 4.18 -10.35 -17.01
N ALA A 585 2.99 -10.79 -17.41
CA ALA A 585 1.88 -9.88 -17.72
C ALA A 585 1.46 -9.07 -16.48
N ARG A 586 1.40 -9.70 -15.31
CA ARG A 586 1.16 -9.04 -14.01
C ARG A 586 2.26 -8.04 -13.65
N ASP A 587 3.52 -8.38 -13.87
CA ASP A 587 4.63 -7.46 -13.55
C ASP A 587 4.70 -6.25 -14.48
N ASN A 588 4.19 -6.40 -15.71
CA ASN A 588 4.10 -5.34 -16.70
C ASN A 588 2.75 -4.59 -16.66
N GLY A 589 1.83 -4.97 -15.78
CA GLY A 589 0.55 -4.27 -15.65
C GLY A 589 -0.45 -4.50 -16.78
N LEU A 590 -0.26 -5.52 -17.63
CA LEU A 590 -0.94 -5.65 -18.94
C LEU A 590 -2.46 -5.85 -18.88
N PHE A 591 -2.94 -6.50 -17.82
CA PHE A 591 -4.35 -6.85 -17.66
C PHE A 591 -4.84 -6.41 -16.27
N ASP A 592 -6.15 -6.47 -16.04
CA ASP A 592 -6.71 -6.24 -14.71
C ASP A 592 -6.18 -7.25 -13.69
N ALA A 593 -5.98 -6.78 -12.46
CA ALA A 593 -5.40 -7.56 -11.38
C ALA A 593 -6.25 -8.79 -11.03
N ASP A 594 -7.57 -8.66 -11.08
CA ASP A 594 -8.48 -9.71 -10.64
C ASP A 594 -8.63 -10.77 -11.73
N VAL A 595 -8.72 -10.35 -13.00
CA VAL A 595 -8.78 -11.29 -14.13
C VAL A 595 -7.49 -12.13 -14.20
N LEU A 596 -6.32 -11.53 -13.95
CA LEU A 596 -5.06 -12.26 -13.83
C LEU A 596 -5.01 -13.17 -12.60
N ALA A 597 -5.52 -12.72 -11.45
CA ALA A 597 -5.58 -13.52 -10.24
C ALA A 597 -6.48 -14.76 -10.43
N ASP A 598 -7.62 -14.60 -11.09
CA ASP A 598 -8.52 -15.70 -11.47
C ASP A 598 -7.82 -16.70 -12.41
N ALA A 599 -7.14 -16.21 -13.45
CA ALA A 599 -6.41 -17.06 -14.40
C ALA A 599 -5.30 -17.87 -13.70
N LEU A 600 -4.52 -17.23 -12.81
CA LEU A 600 -3.50 -17.89 -12.00
C LEU A 600 -4.12 -18.93 -11.05
N THR A 601 -5.26 -18.63 -10.43
CA THR A 601 -5.96 -19.55 -9.53
C THR A 601 -6.47 -20.79 -10.26
N ASN A 602 -7.00 -20.63 -11.48
CA ASN A 602 -7.43 -21.75 -12.31
C ASN A 602 -6.25 -22.62 -12.76
N LEU A 603 -5.11 -21.99 -13.07
CA LEU A 603 -3.88 -22.69 -13.41
C LEU A 603 -3.33 -23.47 -12.21
N ASP A 604 -3.38 -22.88 -11.02
CA ASP A 604 -3.01 -23.52 -9.76
C ASP A 604 -3.86 -24.76 -9.49
N ALA A 605 -5.17 -24.66 -9.65
CA ALA A 605 -6.08 -25.79 -9.49
C ALA A 605 -5.77 -26.93 -10.49
N SER A 606 -5.41 -26.59 -11.72
CA SER A 606 -5.05 -27.55 -12.76
C SER A 606 -3.76 -28.29 -12.42
N GLU A 607 -2.73 -27.57 -11.95
CA GLU A 607 -1.46 -28.16 -11.53
C GLU A 607 -1.66 -29.11 -10.34
N ILE A 608 -2.40 -28.69 -9.31
CA ILE A 608 -2.70 -29.52 -8.13
C ILE A 608 -3.43 -30.81 -8.55
N ALA A 609 -4.42 -30.70 -9.44
CA ALA A 609 -5.18 -31.87 -9.91
C ALA A 609 -4.29 -32.88 -10.66
N ILE A 610 -3.33 -32.40 -11.45
CA ILE A 610 -2.38 -33.24 -12.19
C ILE A 610 -1.38 -33.91 -11.24
N GLU A 611 -0.80 -33.16 -10.30
CA GLU A 611 0.12 -33.71 -9.31
C GLU A 611 -0.53 -34.79 -8.44
N LEU A 612 -1.78 -34.57 -8.01
CA LEU A 612 -2.56 -35.57 -7.27
C LEU A 612 -2.80 -36.83 -8.08
N ARG A 613 -3.11 -36.69 -9.38
CA ARG A 613 -3.28 -37.84 -10.27
C ARG A 613 -1.97 -38.61 -10.46
N GLY A 614 -0.84 -37.92 -10.60
CA GLY A 614 0.48 -38.53 -10.67
C GLY A 614 0.78 -39.37 -9.42
N ARG A 615 0.57 -38.81 -8.22
CA ARG A 615 0.79 -39.51 -6.95
C ARG A 615 -0.11 -40.74 -6.73
N LEU A 616 -1.32 -40.75 -7.29
CA LEU A 616 -2.24 -41.89 -7.19
C LEU A 616 -1.90 -43.02 -8.17
N ALA A 617 -1.06 -42.75 -9.18
CA ALA A 617 -0.60 -43.73 -10.15
C ALA A 617 0.71 -44.45 -9.70
N ASP A 618 1.38 -43.91 -8.68
CA ASP A 618 2.49 -44.52 -7.95
C ASP A 618 1.99 -45.47 -6.86
#